data_AF-A0A1I0C7G9-F1
#
_entry.id   AF-A0A1I0C7G9-F1
#
_cell.length_a   1.000
_cell.length_b   1.000
_cell.length_c   1.000
_cell.angle_alpha   90.00
_cell.angle_beta   90.00
_cell.angle_gamma   90.00
#
_symmetry.space_group_name_H-M   'P 1'
#
loop_
_entity.id
_entity.type
_entity.pdbx_description
1 polymer ?
#
loop_
_entity_poly.entity_id
_entity_poly.type
_entity_poly.pdbx_seq_one_letter_code
_entity_poly.pdbx_strand_id
1 'polypeptide(L)'
;MGFLEKLNYLMEQNHLNKSTLSKACDIPYTTIDGWYKKGYEGLKLTTLRKLSAYFGVPLDFWANDHIPACTRSAIKQSIIVRLDKMSDEQAKAVLAFIKYMEE
;
A
#
# COMPACT_ATOMS: atom_id res chain seq x y z
N MET A 1 10.16 -5.41 -0.52
CA MET A 1 10.34 -3.97 -0.81
C MET A 1 10.67 -3.26 0.48
N GLY A 2 11.76 -2.50 0.52
CA GLY A 2 12.12 -1.68 1.70
C GLY A 2 11.22 -0.45 1.86
N PHE A 3 11.30 0.24 3.01
CA PHE A 3 10.48 1.42 3.31
C PHE A 3 10.53 2.50 2.20
N LEU A 4 11.73 2.87 1.76
CA LEU A 4 11.90 3.91 0.73
C LEU A 4 11.34 3.48 -0.63
N GLU A 5 11.44 2.21 -0.99
CA GLU A 5 10.85 1.69 -2.23
C GLU A 5 9.33 1.77 -2.20
N LYS A 6 8.72 1.38 -1.07
CA LYS A 6 7.27 1.51 -0.84
C LYS A 6 6.81 2.96 -0.89
N LEU A 7 7.57 3.86 -0.27
CA LEU A 7 7.27 5.29 -0.26
C LEU A 7 7.38 5.87 -1.68
N ASN A 8 8.45 5.57 -2.41
CA ASN A 8 8.64 6.03 -3.79
C ASN A 8 7.53 5.53 -4.71
N TYR A 9 7.16 4.25 -4.59
CA TYR A 9 6.06 3.67 -5.36
C TYR A 9 4.75 4.44 -5.12
N LEU A 10 4.37 4.65 -3.86
CA LEU A 10 3.15 5.37 -3.52
C LEU A 10 3.20 6.84 -3.96
N MET A 11 4.36 7.48 -3.85
CA MET A 11 4.55 8.85 -4.34
C MET A 11 4.38 8.94 -5.86
N GLU A 12 4.95 8.01 -6.61
CA GLU A 12 4.84 7.97 -8.07
C GLU A 12 3.38 7.77 -8.52
N GLN A 13 2.65 6.82 -7.91
CA GLN A 13 1.23 6.58 -8.21
C GLN A 13 0.32 7.78 -7.90
N ASN A 14 0.72 8.65 -6.96
CA ASN A 14 -0.03 9.83 -6.57
C ASN A 14 0.55 11.14 -7.15
N HIS A 15 1.53 11.05 -8.05
CA HIS A 15 2.25 12.20 -8.64
C HIS A 15 2.84 13.17 -7.61
N LEU A 16 3.42 12.62 -6.52
CA LEU A 16 4.02 13.38 -5.44
C LEU A 16 5.55 13.44 -5.54
N ASN A 17 6.10 14.54 -5.05
CA ASN A 17 7.52 14.70 -4.75
C ASN A 17 7.71 14.94 -3.24
N LYS A 18 8.95 14.99 -2.75
CA LYS A 18 9.23 15.14 -1.31
C LYS A 18 8.57 16.39 -0.69
N SER A 19 8.49 17.49 -1.46
CA SER A 19 7.88 18.74 -1.00
C SER A 19 6.35 18.63 -0.93
N THR A 20 5.71 18.05 -1.94
CA THR A 20 4.25 17.84 -1.92
C THR A 20 3.85 16.79 -0.89
N LEU A 21 4.62 15.71 -0.72
CA LEU A 21 4.43 14.72 0.34
C LEU A 21 4.50 15.36 1.73
N SER A 22 5.48 16.24 1.97
CA SER A 22 5.64 16.93 3.24
C SER A 22 4.37 17.67 3.66
N LYS A 23 3.79 18.43 2.72
CA LYS A 23 2.56 19.18 2.93
C LYS A 23 1.35 18.26 3.07
N ALA A 24 1.26 17.23 2.24
CA ALA A 24 0.11 16.34 2.17
C ALA A 24 -0.03 15.44 3.41
N CYS A 25 1.09 14.96 3.95
CA CYS A 25 1.10 14.08 5.13
C CYS A 25 1.36 14.83 6.44
N ASP A 26 1.58 16.15 6.41
CA ASP A 26 2.00 16.92 7.59
C ASP A 26 3.27 16.33 8.24
N ILE A 27 4.28 16.06 7.42
CA ILE A 27 5.60 15.54 7.84
C ILE A 27 6.64 16.56 7.39
N PRO A 28 7.53 17.06 8.28
CA PRO A 28 8.54 18.04 7.88
C PRO A 28 9.40 17.54 6.70
N TYR A 29 9.63 18.42 5.72
CA TYR A 29 10.46 18.10 4.55
C TYR A 29 11.84 17.57 4.96
N THR A 30 12.43 18.15 6.00
CA THR A 30 13.74 17.73 6.53
C THR A 30 13.72 16.30 7.06
N THR A 31 12.59 15.84 7.60
CA THR A 31 12.41 14.44 8.03
C THR A 31 12.38 13.52 6.81
N ILE A 32 11.59 13.87 5.80
CA ILE A 32 11.51 13.09 4.54
C ILE A 32 12.88 13.04 3.88
N ASP A 33 13.53 14.18 3.68
CA ASP A 33 14.86 14.26 3.07
C ASP A 33 15.92 13.52 3.90
N GLY A 34 15.80 13.54 5.22
CA GLY A 34 16.62 12.75 6.14
C GLY A 34 16.57 11.25 5.85
N TRP A 35 15.38 10.69 5.55
CA TRP A 35 15.25 9.26 5.23
C TRP A 35 16.06 8.84 4.01
N TYR A 36 16.14 9.70 2.98
CA TYR A 36 16.91 9.42 1.76
C TYR A 36 18.42 9.60 1.96
N LYS A 37 18.84 10.51 2.84
CA LYS A 37 20.26 10.85 3.02
C LYS A 37 20.95 10.01 4.09
N LYS A 38 20.24 9.76 5.20
CA LYS A 38 20.81 9.17 6.42
C LYS A 38 20.21 7.80 6.75
N GLY A 39 19.24 7.35 5.94
CA GLY A 39 18.43 6.19 6.26
C GLY A 39 17.26 6.53 7.18
N TYR A 40 16.46 5.51 7.45
CA TYR A 40 15.18 5.62 8.17
C TYR A 40 15.19 4.79 9.46
N GLU A 41 16.37 4.58 10.05
CA GLU A 41 16.47 3.99 11.38
C GLU A 41 15.76 4.88 12.42
N GLY A 42 15.00 4.26 13.32
CA GLY A 42 14.20 4.98 14.31
C GLY A 42 12.94 5.67 13.76
N LEU A 43 12.47 5.26 12.57
CA LEU A 43 11.19 5.71 12.02
C LEU A 43 10.05 5.53 13.05
N LYS A 44 9.40 6.63 13.42
CA LYS A 44 8.34 6.63 14.44
C LYS A 44 7.04 6.07 13.88
N LEU A 45 6.34 5.26 14.69
CA LEU A 45 5.00 4.75 14.37
C LEU A 45 3.98 5.86 14.08
N THR A 46 4.14 7.03 14.73
CA THR A 46 3.30 8.21 14.46
C THR A 46 3.42 8.69 13.03
N THR A 47 4.62 8.64 12.44
CA THR A 47 4.87 8.97 11.04
C THR A 47 4.25 7.92 10.11
N LEU A 48 4.43 6.63 10.43
CA LEU A 48 3.79 5.55 9.66
C LEU A 48 2.28 5.67 9.63
N ARG A 49 1.66 6.08 10.74
CA ARG A 49 0.22 6.36 10.79
C ARG A 49 -0.20 7.50 9.87
N LYS A 50 0.57 8.60 9.82
CA LYS A 50 0.29 9.72 8.90
C LYS A 50 0.36 9.27 7.44
N LEU A 51 1.41 8.51 7.08
CA LEU A 51 1.55 7.94 5.73
C LEU A 51 0.43 6.95 5.40
N SER A 52 0.09 6.06 6.33
CA SER A 52 -0.99 5.08 6.18
C SER A 52 -2.34 5.74 5.95
N ALA A 53 -2.67 6.76 6.74
CA ALA A 53 -3.91 7.51 6.60
C ALA A 53 -3.98 8.25 5.26
N TYR A 54 -2.86 8.84 4.82
CA TYR A 54 -2.81 9.57 3.56
C TYR A 54 -2.92 8.64 2.34
N PHE A 55 -2.16 7.54 2.31
CA PHE A 55 -2.11 6.61 1.18
C PHE A 55 -3.21 5.54 1.21
N GLY A 56 -3.99 5.44 2.29
CA GLY A 56 -5.03 4.42 2.45
C GLY A 56 -4.47 2.99 2.54
N VAL A 57 -3.26 2.83 3.07
CA VAL A 57 -2.59 1.53 3.24
C VAL A 57 -2.51 1.13 4.71
N PRO A 58 -2.57 -0.17 5.05
CA PRO A 58 -2.46 -0.63 6.44
C PRO A 58 -1.04 -0.40 6.99
N LEU A 59 -0.91 -0.31 8.32
CA LEU A 59 0.40 -0.16 8.97
C LEU A 59 1.36 -1.31 8.63
N ASP A 60 0.83 -2.53 8.52
CA ASP A 60 1.59 -3.74 8.20
C ASP A 60 2.30 -3.64 6.84
N PHE A 61 1.73 -2.89 5.89
CA PHE A 61 2.37 -2.63 4.60
C PHE A 61 3.75 -1.98 4.79
N TRP A 62 3.88 -1.07 5.75
CA TRP A 62 5.15 -0.42 6.03
C TRP A 62 6.12 -1.31 6.81
N ALA A 63 5.61 -2.10 7.75
CA ALA A 63 6.41 -2.90 8.67
C ALA A 63 6.94 -4.21 8.05
N ASN A 64 6.24 -4.77 7.05
CA ASN A 64 6.59 -6.08 6.49
C ASN A 64 7.21 -5.95 5.09
N ASP A 65 8.50 -6.28 4.98
CA ASP A 65 9.26 -6.18 3.73
C ASP A 65 8.89 -7.23 2.67
N HIS A 66 8.15 -8.27 3.07
CA HIS A 66 7.66 -9.33 2.20
C HIS A 66 6.28 -9.06 1.58
N ILE A 67 5.56 -8.01 2.00
CA ILE A 67 4.28 -7.66 1.36
C ILE A 67 4.61 -6.96 0.03
N PRO A 68 4.33 -7.57 -1.14
CA PRO A 68 4.40 -6.86 -2.40
C PRO A 68 3.40 -5.71 -2.33
N ALA A 69 3.68 -4.58 -2.98
CA ALA A 69 2.74 -3.48 -3.16
C ALA A 69 1.55 -3.86 -4.06
N CYS A 70 0.87 -4.95 -3.74
CA CYS A 70 -0.50 -5.16 -4.13
C CYS A 70 -1.33 -4.26 -3.20
N THR A 71 -1.27 -2.94 -3.44
CA THR A 71 -2.45 -2.12 -3.21
C THR A 71 -3.45 -2.65 -4.21
N ARG A 72 -4.19 -3.68 -3.77
CA ARG A 72 -5.17 -4.37 -4.58
C ARG A 72 -6.10 -3.30 -5.14
N SER A 73 -6.25 -3.23 -6.47
CA SER A 73 -7.12 -2.22 -7.08
C SER A 73 -8.50 -2.28 -6.42
N ALA A 74 -9.21 -1.14 -6.33
CA ALA A 74 -10.52 -1.07 -5.67
C ALA A 74 -11.46 -2.20 -6.14
N ILE A 75 -11.39 -2.53 -7.43
CA ILE A 75 -12.10 -3.67 -8.03
C ILE A 75 -11.67 -5.00 -7.39
N LYS A 76 -10.37 -5.32 -7.41
CA LYS A 76 -9.86 -6.56 -6.81
C LYS A 76 -10.19 -6.65 -5.32
N GLN A 77 -10.24 -5.52 -4.59
CA GLN A 77 -10.61 -5.50 -3.16
C GLN A 77 -12.10 -5.78 -2.96
N SER A 78 -12.96 -5.17 -3.78
CA SER A 78 -14.40 -5.44 -3.76
C SER A 78 -14.71 -6.91 -4.07
N ILE A 79 -13.91 -7.52 -4.95
CA ILE A 79 -14.03 -8.94 -5.29
C ILE A 79 -13.70 -9.82 -4.07
N ILE A 80 -12.60 -9.57 -3.33
CA ILE A 80 -12.32 -10.34 -2.09
C ILE A 80 -13.52 -10.25 -1.14
N VAL A 81 -13.98 -9.04 -0.84
CA VAL A 81 -15.04 -8.83 0.14
C VAL A 81 -16.32 -9.55 -0.27
N ARG A 82 -16.57 -9.67 -1.58
CA ARG A 82 -17.69 -10.46 -2.10
C ARG A 82 -17.44 -11.96 -1.93
N LEU A 83 -16.24 -12.42 -2.25
CA LEU A 83 -15.83 -13.82 -2.14
C LEU A 83 -15.89 -14.33 -0.69
N ASP A 84 -15.49 -13.54 0.30
CA ASP A 84 -15.56 -13.91 1.73
C ASP A 84 -17.00 -14.15 2.22
N LYS A 85 -18.00 -13.62 1.49
CA LYS A 85 -19.42 -13.75 1.81
C LYS A 85 -20.13 -14.84 1.00
N MET A 86 -19.44 -15.46 0.05
CA MET A 86 -19.99 -16.51 -0.80
C MET A 86 -19.90 -17.87 -0.13
N SER A 87 -20.80 -18.80 -0.48
CA SER A 87 -20.63 -20.20 -0.10
C SER A 87 -19.51 -20.85 -0.90
N ASP A 88 -19.00 -21.99 -0.42
CA ASP A 88 -17.95 -22.75 -1.11
C ASP A 88 -18.37 -23.14 -2.54
N GLU A 89 -19.64 -23.47 -2.78
CA GLU A 89 -20.17 -23.78 -4.11
C GLU A 89 -20.11 -22.57 -5.05
N GLN A 90 -20.47 -21.39 -4.54
CA GLN A 90 -20.41 -20.14 -5.31
C GLN A 90 -18.96 -19.74 -5.61
N ALA A 91 -18.07 -19.85 -4.62
CA ALA A 91 -16.64 -19.58 -4.81
C ALA A 91 -16.02 -20.55 -5.83
N LYS A 92 -16.39 -21.83 -5.81
CA LYS A 92 -15.97 -22.83 -6.81
C LYS A 92 -16.44 -22.47 -8.22
N ALA A 93 -17.68 -22.00 -8.37
CA ALA A 93 -18.19 -21.56 -9.67
C ALA A 93 -17.40 -20.35 -10.22
N VAL A 94 -17.09 -19.37 -9.36
CA VAL A 94 -16.24 -18.22 -9.74
C VAL A 94 -14.85 -18.70 -10.15
N LEU A 95 -14.25 -19.64 -9.42
CA LEU A 95 -12.94 -20.19 -9.75
C LEU A 95 -12.95 -20.92 -11.11
N ALA A 96 -14.02 -21.67 -11.41
CA ALA A 96 -14.17 -22.33 -12.71
C ALA A 96 -14.28 -21.31 -13.85
N PHE A 97 -15.00 -20.21 -13.64
CA PHE A 97 -15.10 -19.13 -14.62
C PHE A 97 -13.77 -18.43 -14.87
N ILE A 98 -12.98 -18.16 -13.82
CA ILE A 98 -11.65 -17.57 -13.98
C ILE A 98 -10.74 -18.50 -14.80
N LYS A 99 -10.74 -19.80 -14.50
CA LYS A 99 -9.96 -20.78 -15.28
C LYS A 99 -10.35 -20.78 -16.76
N TYR A 100 -11.65 -20.71 -17.05
CA TYR A 100 -12.14 -20.61 -18.43
C TYR A 100 -11.65 -19.36 -19.17
N MET A 101 -11.40 -18.26 -18.46
CA MET A 101 -10.84 -17.05 -19.07
C MET A 101 -9.33 -17.11 -19.32
N GLU A 102 -8.62 -18.04 -18.67
CA GLU A 102 -7.17 -18.21 -18.79
C GLU A 102 -6.77 -19.24 -19.86
N GLU A 103 -7.74 -20.03 -20.35
CA GLU A 103 -7.64 -20.99 -21.46
C GLU A 103 -8.07 -20.38 -22.80
#